data_AF-A0A0J6IYR3-F1
#
_entry.id   AF-A0A0J6IYR3-F1
#
_cell.length_a   1.000
_cell.length_b   1.000
_cell.length_c   1.000
_cell.angle_alpha   90.00
_cell.angle_beta   90.00
_cell.angle_gamma   90.00
#
_symmetry.space_group_name_H-M   'P 1'
#
loop_
_entity.id
_entity.type
_entity.pdbx_description
1 polymer ?
#
loop_
_entity_poly.entity_id
_entity_poly.type
_entity_poly.pdbx_seq_one_letter_code
_entity_poly.pdbx_strand_id
1 'polypeptide(L)'
;MGGAAVKALPLNTVEPQEWALQQRLASCRSRFPVNDGHAQLGVSQPPAGLDLALHVHWRGVPLRLLCHCACLAQWLAPRLQEAAFARLPAALQLALLEVEGAPFTGLVWDAIEPYCASAAAVCLSLSLSRGGEQLVFWIEGDPRALLALLPARPLREMRPIALVLSLQWGPVQLTPALLNSVCTGDLLLLPSRQQVQSPLLVYVEGRPWAHVLPEENHLKVLAMHTPAPTEPEHALAGLEQLQVQVSFEVGRQTLDLQSLAALEPGSLIDLACGLEGEVRILANQRYVGTGELVRIQDRLGVRVTRLLASSAT
;
A
#
# COMPACT_ATOMS: atom_id res chain seq x y z
N MET A 1 -22.38 40.05 -25.98
CA MET A 1 -22.28 40.05 -24.50
C MET A 1 -22.79 38.71 -24.00
N GLY A 2 -22.00 38.02 -23.17
CA GLY A 2 -22.43 36.76 -22.53
C GLY A 2 -21.30 35.75 -22.36
N GLY A 3 -20.20 36.16 -21.70
CA GLY A 3 -19.19 35.20 -21.23
C GLY A 3 -19.71 34.52 -19.96
N ALA A 4 -20.05 33.24 -20.05
CA ALA A 4 -20.42 32.44 -18.89
C ALA A 4 -19.15 32.15 -18.06
N ALA A 5 -19.08 32.74 -16.87
CA ALA A 5 -18.01 32.49 -15.92
C ALA A 5 -18.12 31.04 -15.40
N VAL A 6 -17.14 30.21 -15.77
CA VAL A 6 -16.95 28.87 -15.18
C VAL A 6 -16.58 29.09 -13.71
N LYS A 7 -17.53 28.78 -12.82
CA LYS A 7 -17.34 28.83 -11.38
C LYS A 7 -16.35 27.71 -11.00
N ALA A 8 -15.09 28.07 -10.79
CA ALA A 8 -14.07 27.14 -10.34
C ALA A 8 -14.54 26.48 -9.04
N LEU A 9 -14.71 25.16 -9.05
CA LEU A 9 -14.88 24.38 -7.83
C LEU A 9 -13.63 24.61 -6.97
N PRO A 10 -13.74 25.17 -5.75
CA PRO A 10 -12.58 25.32 -4.89
C PRO A 10 -12.06 23.92 -4.55
N LEU A 11 -10.90 23.57 -5.11
CA LEU A 11 -10.13 22.44 -4.64
C LEU A 11 -9.66 22.82 -3.23
N ASN A 12 -10.33 22.26 -2.21
CA ASN A 12 -9.95 22.47 -0.82
C ASN A 12 -8.47 22.11 -0.67
N THR A 13 -7.65 23.11 -0.33
CA THR A 13 -6.23 22.93 -0.07
C THR A 13 -6.12 22.26 1.29
N VAL A 14 -5.70 20.99 1.31
CA VAL A 14 -5.48 20.26 2.57
C VAL A 14 -4.31 20.93 3.29
N GLU A 15 -4.49 21.33 4.55
CA GLU A 15 -3.41 21.92 5.31
C GLU A 15 -2.26 20.92 5.48
N PRO A 16 -0.97 21.35 5.40
CA PRO A 16 0.16 20.44 5.54
C PRO A 16 0.15 19.59 6.82
N GLN A 17 -0.40 20.14 7.92
CA GLN A 17 -0.52 19.45 9.20
C GLN A 17 -1.58 18.34 9.17
N GLU A 18 -2.74 18.61 8.55
CA GLU A 18 -3.79 17.61 8.34
C GLU A 18 -3.29 16.47 7.44
N TRP A 19 -2.62 16.80 6.34
CA TRP A 19 -2.04 15.80 5.44
C TRP A 19 -1.01 14.91 6.16
N ALA A 20 -0.10 15.50 6.94
CA ALA A 20 0.89 14.73 7.70
C ALA A 20 0.24 13.80 8.74
N LEU A 21 -0.83 14.24 9.40
CA LEU A 21 -1.63 13.41 10.32
C LEU A 21 -2.32 12.26 9.58
N GLN A 22 -2.97 12.54 8.44
CA GLN A 22 -3.64 11.53 7.63
C GLN A 22 -2.67 10.48 7.08
N GLN A 23 -1.50 10.90 6.56
CA GLN A 23 -0.46 9.99 6.08
C GLN A 23 0.02 9.04 7.18
N ARG A 24 0.25 9.56 8.39
CA ARG A 24 0.70 8.73 9.50
C ARG A 24 -0.40 7.80 9.99
N LEU A 25 -1.64 8.28 10.14
CA LEU A 25 -2.77 7.43 10.50
C LEU A 25 -2.99 6.31 9.47
N ALA A 26 -2.77 6.58 8.18
CA ALA A 26 -2.90 5.57 7.12
C ALA A 26 -1.90 4.41 7.24
N SER A 27 -0.74 4.65 7.88
CA SER A 27 0.28 3.63 8.16
C SER A 27 -0.02 2.80 9.42
N CYS A 28 -0.91 3.29 10.28
CA CYS A 28 -1.31 2.63 11.52
C CYS A 28 -2.64 1.88 11.33
N ARG A 29 -2.88 0.87 12.17
CA ARG A 29 -4.22 0.31 12.30
C ARG A 29 -5.15 1.38 12.88
N SER A 30 -6.21 1.69 12.17
CA SER A 30 -7.20 2.70 12.58
C SER A 30 -8.55 2.11 12.95
N ARG A 31 -8.77 0.80 12.80
CA ARG A 31 -10.02 0.11 13.17
C ARG A 31 -9.74 -1.02 14.15
N PHE A 32 -10.45 -1.03 15.26
CA PHE A 32 -10.31 -2.00 16.33
C PHE A 32 -11.67 -2.62 16.64
N PRO A 33 -11.79 -3.97 16.69
CA PRO A 33 -13.00 -4.61 17.16
C PRO A 33 -13.18 -4.34 18.66
N VAL A 34 -14.42 -4.07 19.07
CA VAL A 34 -14.84 -3.87 20.47
C VAL A 34 -16.03 -4.80 20.73
N ASN A 35 -16.29 -5.19 21.99
CA ASN A 35 -17.27 -6.23 22.37
C ASN A 35 -18.56 -6.23 21.53
N ASP A 36 -19.22 -5.07 21.39
CA ASP A 36 -20.50 -4.93 20.66
C ASP A 36 -20.42 -3.93 19.48
N GLY A 37 -19.23 -3.76 18.88
CA GLY A 37 -19.07 -2.92 17.69
C GLY A 37 -17.62 -2.67 17.29
N HIS A 38 -17.31 -1.46 16.83
CA HIS A 38 -15.95 -1.11 16.40
C HIS A 38 -15.55 0.29 16.86
N ALA A 39 -14.27 0.41 17.21
CA ALA A 39 -13.60 1.68 17.41
C ALA A 39 -12.84 2.06 16.14
N GLN A 40 -12.96 3.30 15.70
CA GLN A 40 -12.24 3.84 14.54
C GLN A 40 -11.52 5.14 14.91
N LEU A 41 -10.22 5.20 14.62
CA LEU A 41 -9.46 6.43 14.61
C LEU A 41 -9.61 7.15 13.28
N GLY A 42 -9.80 8.46 13.35
CA GLY A 42 -9.93 9.36 12.22
C GLY A 42 -9.16 10.66 12.43
N VAL A 43 -9.16 11.49 11.41
CA VAL A 43 -8.69 12.87 11.49
C VAL A 43 -9.91 13.75 11.20
N SER A 44 -10.28 14.60 12.14
CA SER A 44 -11.43 15.50 11.99
C SER A 44 -11.26 16.77 12.82
N GLN A 45 -12.02 17.81 12.48
CA GLN A 45 -12.12 19.00 13.30
C GLN A 45 -13.13 18.77 14.43
N PRO A 46 -12.85 19.23 15.66
CA PRO A 46 -13.80 19.19 16.76
C PRO A 46 -15.00 20.10 16.49
N PRO A 47 -16.23 19.66 16.76
CA PRO A 47 -17.41 20.50 16.67
C PRO A 47 -17.36 21.60 17.73
N ALA A 48 -18.05 22.70 17.47
CA ALA A 48 -18.30 23.69 18.50
C ALA A 48 -19.19 23.12 19.62
N GLY A 49 -18.99 23.57 20.85
CA GLY A 49 -19.88 23.24 21.98
C GLY A 49 -19.51 21.99 22.78
N LEU A 50 -18.32 21.42 22.59
CA LEU A 50 -17.78 20.40 23.49
C LEU A 50 -17.73 20.95 24.93
N ASP A 51 -18.27 20.19 25.87
CA ASP A 51 -18.52 20.60 27.25
C ASP A 51 -17.85 19.68 28.29
N LEU A 52 -17.23 18.58 27.85
CA LEU A 52 -16.60 17.59 28.72
C LEU A 52 -15.21 17.20 28.23
N ALA A 53 -14.26 17.11 29.17
CA ALA A 53 -12.93 16.58 28.96
C ALA A 53 -12.64 15.43 29.91
N LEU A 54 -12.18 14.30 29.35
CA LEU A 54 -11.76 13.13 30.09
C LEU A 54 -10.24 13.01 30.02
N HIS A 55 -9.59 12.99 31.17
CA HIS A 55 -8.14 12.85 31.27
C HIS A 55 -7.80 11.37 31.37
N VAL A 56 -6.96 10.90 30.45
CA VAL A 56 -6.58 9.49 30.38
C VAL A 56 -5.09 9.32 30.14
N HIS A 57 -4.52 8.24 30.65
CA HIS A 57 -3.24 7.72 30.20
C HIS A 57 -3.47 6.46 29.37
N TRP A 58 -2.97 6.45 28.14
CA TRP A 58 -2.97 5.23 27.32
C TRP A 58 -1.54 4.73 27.14
N ARG A 59 -1.21 3.61 27.79
CA ARG A 59 0.14 3.00 27.78
C ARG A 59 1.24 4.01 28.14
N GLY A 60 0.95 4.90 29.10
CA GLY A 60 1.87 5.93 29.57
C GLY A 60 1.85 7.25 28.79
N VAL A 61 1.08 7.36 27.70
CA VAL A 61 0.89 8.62 26.98
C VAL A 61 -0.31 9.37 27.57
N PRO A 62 -0.13 10.57 28.13
CA PRO A 62 -1.23 11.39 28.62
C PRO A 62 -2.02 11.97 27.45
N LEU A 63 -3.34 11.83 27.50
CA LEU A 63 -4.28 12.28 26.49
C LEU A 63 -5.50 12.92 27.16
N ARG A 64 -6.13 13.83 26.46
CA ARG A 64 -7.41 14.42 26.87
C ARG A 64 -8.45 14.14 25.79
N LEU A 65 -9.51 13.41 26.15
CA LEU A 65 -10.59 13.04 25.27
C LEU A 65 -11.74 14.03 25.47
N LEU A 66 -12.05 14.80 24.43
CA LEU A 66 -13.13 15.77 24.44
C LEU A 66 -14.40 15.17 23.83
N CYS A 67 -15.55 15.39 24.45
CA CYS A 67 -16.83 14.99 23.90
C CYS A 67 -17.96 15.87 24.43
N HIS A 68 -19.19 15.63 23.96
CA HIS A 68 -20.39 16.17 24.59
C HIS A 68 -20.82 15.26 25.74
N CYS A 69 -21.08 15.83 26.91
CA CYS A 69 -21.55 15.11 28.09
C CYS A 69 -22.87 14.37 27.80
N ALA A 70 -23.75 14.96 26.99
CA ALA A 70 -25.01 14.32 26.57
C ALA A 70 -24.77 13.04 25.76
N CYS A 71 -23.84 13.06 24.80
CA CYS A 71 -23.49 11.89 23.99
C CYS A 71 -22.85 10.79 24.84
N LEU A 72 -21.98 11.15 25.78
CA LEU A 72 -21.38 10.19 26.71
C LEU A 72 -22.43 9.57 27.63
N ALA A 73 -23.34 10.37 28.18
CA ALA A 73 -24.42 9.87 29.02
C ALA A 73 -25.36 8.93 28.26
N GLN A 74 -25.67 9.24 26.99
CA GLN A 74 -26.46 8.38 26.11
C GLN A 74 -25.73 7.04 25.86
N TRP A 75 -24.45 7.08 25.54
CA TRP A 75 -23.65 5.86 25.35
C TRP A 75 -23.60 4.98 26.62
N LEU A 76 -23.54 5.60 27.80
CA LEU A 76 -23.54 4.90 29.08
C LEU A 76 -24.94 4.50 29.56
N ALA A 77 -26.01 4.97 28.92
CA ALA A 77 -27.40 4.77 29.36
C ALA A 77 -27.77 3.30 29.64
N PRO A 78 -27.34 2.31 28.84
CA PRO A 78 -27.64 0.89 29.12
C PRO A 78 -27.11 0.39 30.46
N ARG A 79 -26.09 1.05 31.03
CA ARG A 79 -25.48 0.71 32.32
C ARG A 79 -25.96 1.59 33.46
N LEU A 80 -26.62 2.71 33.15
CA LEU A 80 -26.94 3.74 34.13
C LEU A 80 -28.23 3.49 34.93
N GLN A 81 -29.05 2.47 34.63
CA GLN A 81 -30.32 2.18 35.35
C GLN A 81 -31.15 3.46 35.63
N GLU A 82 -31.30 4.33 34.61
CA GLU A 82 -31.99 5.64 34.69
C GLU A 82 -31.28 6.75 35.50
N ALA A 83 -30.11 6.49 36.08
CA ALA A 83 -29.31 7.50 36.75
C ALA A 83 -28.70 8.49 35.73
N ALA A 84 -28.68 9.78 36.08
CA ALA A 84 -28.01 10.79 35.28
C ALA A 84 -26.49 10.74 35.56
N PHE A 85 -25.68 10.45 34.53
CA PHE A 85 -24.22 10.37 34.64
C PHE A 85 -23.61 11.59 35.36
N ALA A 86 -24.02 12.80 35.00
CA ALA A 86 -23.50 14.04 35.58
C ALA A 86 -23.82 14.23 37.08
N ARG A 87 -24.77 13.48 37.64
CA ARG A 87 -25.15 13.54 39.07
C ARG A 87 -24.44 12.47 39.90
N LEU A 88 -23.73 11.54 39.27
CA LEU A 88 -22.97 10.51 39.98
C LEU A 88 -21.71 11.12 40.64
N PRO A 89 -21.29 10.60 41.80
CA PRO A 89 -19.98 10.90 42.37
C PRO A 89 -18.86 10.56 41.37
N ALA A 90 -17.79 11.37 41.36
CA ALA A 90 -16.67 11.22 40.43
C ALA A 90 -16.07 9.79 40.42
N ALA A 91 -15.97 9.15 41.59
CA ALA A 91 -15.48 7.77 41.70
C ALA A 91 -16.33 6.76 40.91
N LEU A 92 -17.66 6.92 40.91
CA LEU A 92 -18.55 6.05 40.14
C LEU A 92 -18.53 6.39 38.65
N GLN A 93 -18.36 7.66 38.29
CA GLN A 93 -18.19 8.05 36.88
C GLN A 93 -16.92 7.41 36.30
N LEU A 94 -15.79 7.50 37.01
CA LEU A 94 -14.53 6.88 36.60
C LEU A 94 -14.66 5.35 36.53
N ALA A 95 -15.29 4.71 37.52
CA ALA A 95 -15.51 3.26 37.49
C ALA A 95 -16.35 2.82 36.28
N LEU A 96 -17.40 3.57 35.89
CA LEU A 96 -18.18 3.27 34.70
C LEU A 96 -17.34 3.39 33.42
N LEU A 97 -16.49 4.43 33.34
CA LEU A 97 -15.58 4.63 32.22
C LEU A 97 -14.51 3.53 32.15
N GLU A 98 -13.99 3.06 33.28
CA GLU A 98 -13.06 1.92 33.33
C GLU A 98 -13.66 0.66 32.71
N VAL A 99 -14.92 0.35 33.03
CA VAL A 99 -15.60 -0.83 32.47
C VAL A 99 -15.88 -0.65 30.97
N GLU A 100 -16.16 0.56 30.48
CA GLU A 100 -16.24 0.83 29.04
C GLU A 100 -14.87 0.81 28.34
N GLY A 101 -13.82 1.21 29.04
CA GLY A 101 -12.44 1.26 28.58
C GLY A 101 -11.74 -0.10 28.54
N ALA A 102 -12.34 -1.15 29.11
CA ALA A 102 -11.79 -2.52 29.16
C ALA A 102 -11.24 -3.07 27.82
N PRO A 103 -11.84 -2.79 26.64
CA PRO A 103 -11.30 -3.20 25.34
C PRO A 103 -9.94 -2.56 24.99
N PHE A 104 -9.61 -1.42 25.60
CA PHE A 104 -8.39 -0.66 25.35
C PHE A 104 -7.34 -1.00 26.41
N THR A 105 -6.53 -2.02 26.15
CA THR A 105 -5.48 -2.44 27.09
C THR A 105 -4.52 -1.29 27.40
N GLY A 106 -4.32 -1.04 28.70
CA GLY A 106 -3.44 0.01 29.21
C GLY A 106 -4.04 1.42 29.19
N LEU A 107 -5.35 1.55 28.97
CA LEU A 107 -6.09 2.80 29.18
C LEU A 107 -6.44 2.96 30.66
N VAL A 108 -6.10 4.10 31.24
CA VAL A 108 -6.40 4.47 32.63
C VAL A 108 -7.11 5.82 32.63
N TRP A 109 -8.19 5.95 33.40
CA TRP A 109 -8.96 7.19 33.53
C TRP A 109 -8.53 7.92 34.80
N ASP A 110 -8.12 9.18 34.68
CA ASP A 110 -7.60 9.95 35.81
C ASP A 110 -8.63 10.92 36.38
N ALA A 111 -9.29 11.67 35.50
CA ALA A 111 -10.18 12.75 35.88
C ALA A 111 -11.22 13.08 34.80
N ILE A 112 -12.29 13.74 35.25
CA ILE A 112 -13.37 14.25 34.40
C ILE A 112 -13.52 15.72 34.75
N GLU A 113 -13.40 16.59 33.74
CA GLU A 113 -13.48 18.04 33.93
C GLU A 113 -14.46 18.67 32.94
N PRO A 114 -15.17 19.74 33.35
CA PRO A 114 -15.88 20.58 32.40
C PRO A 114 -14.91 21.18 31.38
N TYR A 115 -15.31 21.20 30.11
CA TYR A 115 -14.53 21.80 29.03
C TYR A 115 -15.25 23.00 28.46
N CYS A 116 -14.49 24.01 28.06
CA CYS A 116 -14.99 25.11 27.24
C CYS A 116 -14.21 25.08 25.92
N ALA A 117 -14.93 24.91 24.82
CA ALA A 117 -14.35 24.77 23.49
C ALA A 117 -13.32 25.86 23.18
N SER A 118 -12.10 25.44 22.84
CA SER A 118 -11.06 26.28 22.25
C SER A 118 -11.15 26.26 20.72
N ALA A 119 -10.33 27.08 20.04
CA ALA A 119 -10.29 27.13 18.58
C ALA A 119 -10.06 25.74 17.97
N ALA A 120 -10.95 25.33 17.05
CA ALA A 120 -10.99 23.98 16.49
C ALA A 120 -9.88 23.75 15.45
N ALA A 121 -8.73 23.24 15.90
CA ALA A 121 -7.72 22.69 15.01
C ALA A 121 -8.05 21.24 14.62
N VAL A 122 -7.61 20.82 13.44
CA VAL A 122 -7.70 19.41 13.02
C VAL A 122 -6.92 18.53 14.00
N CYS A 123 -7.57 17.50 14.54
CA CYS A 123 -6.96 16.57 15.49
C CYS A 123 -7.36 15.13 15.20
N LEU A 124 -6.81 14.19 15.98
CA LEU A 124 -7.25 12.80 15.94
C LEU A 124 -8.62 12.70 16.61
N SER A 125 -9.49 11.87 16.04
CA SER A 125 -10.78 11.51 16.64
C SER A 125 -10.87 10.00 16.82
N LEU A 126 -11.52 9.57 17.90
CA LEU A 126 -11.86 8.19 18.19
C LEU A 126 -13.38 8.04 18.17
N SER A 127 -13.89 7.36 17.15
CA SER A 127 -15.31 7.02 17.03
C SER A 127 -15.55 5.62 17.58
N LEU A 128 -16.45 5.49 18.52
CA LEU A 128 -16.97 4.22 19.04
C LEU A 128 -18.36 4.01 18.46
N SER A 129 -18.62 2.79 18.01
CA SER A 129 -19.91 2.39 17.47
C SER A 129 -20.43 1.16 18.20
N ARG A 130 -21.73 1.15 18.52
CA ARG A 130 -22.43 0.01 19.12
C ARG A 130 -23.85 -0.01 18.60
N GLY A 131 -24.18 -0.98 17.75
CA GLY A 131 -25.45 -1.00 17.04
C GLY A 131 -25.68 0.29 16.22
N GLY A 132 -26.73 1.04 16.56
CA GLY A 132 -27.04 2.33 15.94
C GLY A 132 -26.47 3.57 16.67
N GLU A 133 -25.85 3.39 17.83
CA GLU A 133 -25.26 4.49 18.61
C GLU A 133 -23.81 4.76 18.19
N GLN A 134 -23.43 6.04 18.21
CA GLN A 134 -22.08 6.51 17.92
C GLN A 134 -21.64 7.49 19.00
N LEU A 135 -20.43 7.32 19.51
CA LEU A 135 -19.76 8.25 20.41
C LEU A 135 -18.42 8.64 19.82
N VAL A 136 -18.16 9.94 19.67
CA VAL A 136 -16.90 10.44 19.13
C VAL A 136 -16.17 11.22 20.21
N PHE A 137 -14.89 10.89 20.39
CA PHE A 137 -13.95 11.66 21.18
C PHE A 137 -12.98 12.39 20.26
N TRP A 138 -12.70 13.65 20.55
CA TRP A 138 -11.61 14.41 19.92
C TRP A 138 -10.42 14.43 20.88
N ILE A 139 -9.24 14.12 20.36
CA ILE A 139 -8.06 13.84 21.18
C ILE A 139 -7.15 15.06 21.19
N GLU A 140 -7.04 15.70 22.36
CA GLU A 140 -5.99 16.67 22.68
C GLU A 140 -4.77 15.95 23.29
N GLY A 141 -3.57 16.25 22.78
CA GLY A 141 -2.33 15.62 23.21
C GLY A 141 -1.29 15.61 22.09
N ASP A 142 -0.16 14.90 22.28
CA ASP A 142 0.79 14.68 21.20
C ASP A 142 0.30 13.55 20.28
N PRO A 143 -0.18 13.86 19.05
CA PRO A 143 -0.63 12.82 18.13
C PRO A 143 0.51 11.90 17.70
N ARG A 144 1.77 12.36 17.78
CA ARG A 144 2.92 11.54 17.41
C ARG A 144 3.12 10.41 18.41
N ALA A 145 3.04 10.69 19.70
CA ALA A 145 3.14 9.72 20.77
C ALA A 145 2.01 8.68 20.67
N LEU A 146 0.76 9.12 20.46
CA LEU A 146 -0.37 8.21 20.30
C LEU A 146 -0.22 7.28 19.09
N LEU A 147 0.07 7.83 17.90
CA LEU A 147 0.21 7.02 16.68
C LEU A 147 1.37 6.02 16.77
N ALA A 148 2.42 6.32 17.53
CA ALA A 148 3.54 5.41 17.76
C ALA A 148 3.17 4.20 18.64
N LEU A 149 2.11 4.28 19.45
CA LEU A 149 1.60 3.16 20.24
C LEU A 149 0.75 2.18 19.43
N LEU A 150 0.23 2.62 18.28
CA LEU A 150 -0.66 1.83 17.44
C LEU A 150 0.12 0.81 16.63
N PRO A 151 -0.40 -0.42 16.45
CA PRO A 151 0.24 -1.39 15.58
C PRO A 151 0.23 -0.87 14.13
N ALA A 152 1.27 -1.25 13.38
CA ALA A 152 1.31 -1.00 11.95
C ALA A 152 0.06 -1.61 11.27
N ARG A 153 -0.45 -0.93 10.25
CA ARG A 153 -1.60 -1.41 9.50
C ARG A 153 -1.22 -2.73 8.83
N PRO A 154 -1.93 -3.84 9.09
CA PRO A 154 -1.61 -5.09 8.44
C PRO A 154 -1.93 -4.99 6.94
N LEU A 155 -1.09 -5.60 6.08
CA LEU A 155 -1.26 -5.53 4.62
C LEU A 155 -2.67 -5.95 4.17
N ARG A 156 -3.27 -6.93 4.86
CA ARG A 156 -4.66 -7.40 4.63
C ARG A 156 -5.75 -6.34 4.79
N GLU A 157 -5.49 -5.31 5.60
CA GLU A 157 -6.41 -4.18 5.81
C GLU A 157 -6.14 -3.02 4.83
N MET A 158 -5.08 -3.11 4.02
CA MET A 158 -4.85 -2.16 2.93
C MET A 158 -5.76 -2.53 1.75
N ARG A 159 -6.15 -1.53 0.95
CA ARG A 159 -6.89 -1.79 -0.29
C ARG A 159 -6.07 -2.75 -1.17
N PRO A 160 -6.69 -3.71 -1.86
CA PRO A 160 -5.97 -4.58 -2.78
C PRO A 160 -5.37 -3.71 -3.90
N ILE A 161 -4.06 -3.48 -3.82
CA ILE A 161 -3.30 -2.81 -4.86
C ILE A 161 -2.88 -3.91 -5.82
N ALA A 162 -3.48 -3.89 -7.02
CA ALA A 162 -3.12 -4.80 -8.10
C ALA A 162 -1.76 -4.37 -8.68
N LEU A 163 -0.81 -5.30 -8.68
CA LEU A 163 0.53 -5.13 -9.23
C LEU A 163 0.66 -5.97 -10.48
N VAL A 164 1.32 -5.42 -11.50
CA VAL A 164 1.57 -6.14 -12.75
C VAL A 164 2.91 -6.88 -12.64
N LEU A 165 2.84 -8.19 -12.77
CA LEU A 165 3.97 -9.10 -12.88
C LEU A 165 4.31 -9.27 -14.35
N SER A 166 5.52 -8.88 -14.74
CA SER A 166 6.07 -9.11 -16.08
C SER A 166 6.97 -10.33 -16.05
N LEU A 167 6.60 -11.36 -16.81
CA LEU A 167 7.34 -12.62 -16.93
C LEU A 167 8.35 -12.48 -18.06
N GLN A 168 9.65 -12.55 -17.75
CA GLN A 168 10.70 -12.25 -18.73
C GLN A 168 11.75 -13.36 -18.85
N TRP A 169 12.17 -13.64 -20.08
CA TRP A 169 13.44 -14.31 -20.37
C TRP A 169 14.55 -13.27 -20.51
N GLY A 170 15.74 -13.62 -20.02
CA GLY A 170 16.89 -12.72 -20.03
C GLY A 170 16.98 -11.89 -18.75
N PRO A 171 17.92 -10.94 -18.67
CA PRO A 171 18.41 -10.14 -19.80
C PRO A 171 19.52 -10.79 -20.64
N VAL A 172 19.51 -10.48 -21.94
CA VAL A 172 20.59 -10.73 -22.90
C VAL A 172 21.33 -9.41 -23.13
N GLN A 173 22.66 -9.43 -23.11
CA GLN A 173 23.46 -8.23 -23.33
C GLN A 173 23.70 -8.02 -24.83
N LEU A 174 23.27 -6.87 -25.36
CA LEU A 174 23.53 -6.43 -26.74
C LEU A 174 24.28 -5.10 -26.73
N THR A 175 25.15 -4.88 -27.72
CA THR A 175 25.75 -3.56 -27.93
C THR A 175 24.77 -2.62 -28.65
N PRO A 176 24.89 -1.29 -28.50
CA PRO A 176 24.07 -0.32 -29.23
C PRO A 176 24.11 -0.53 -30.74
N ALA A 177 25.28 -0.85 -31.30
CA ALA A 177 25.44 -1.12 -32.73
C ALA A 177 24.59 -2.33 -33.18
N LEU A 178 24.64 -3.43 -32.42
CA LEU A 178 23.85 -4.62 -32.72
C LEU A 178 22.36 -4.33 -32.57
N LEU A 179 21.95 -3.65 -31.49
CA LEU A 179 20.56 -3.28 -31.25
C LEU A 179 19.98 -2.41 -32.38
N ASN A 180 20.75 -1.44 -32.88
CA ASN A 180 20.34 -0.55 -33.98
C ASN A 180 20.32 -1.26 -35.34
N SER A 181 21.07 -2.36 -35.48
CA SER A 181 21.07 -3.16 -36.71
C SER A 181 19.88 -4.13 -36.82
N VAL A 182 19.16 -4.38 -35.71
CA VAL A 182 18.03 -5.32 -35.69
C VAL A 182 16.91 -4.83 -36.61
N CYS A 183 16.49 -5.70 -37.51
CA CYS A 183 15.40 -5.49 -38.45
C CYS A 183 14.23 -6.45 -38.18
N THR A 184 13.06 -6.12 -38.73
CA THR A 184 11.93 -7.06 -38.77
C THR A 184 12.32 -8.30 -39.58
N GLY A 185 12.07 -9.48 -39.04
CA GLY A 185 12.49 -10.77 -39.60
C GLY A 185 13.73 -11.35 -38.92
N ASP A 186 14.52 -10.54 -38.22
CA ASP A 186 15.72 -11.01 -37.54
C ASP A 186 15.39 -11.95 -36.40
N LEU A 187 16.32 -12.87 -36.14
CA LEU A 187 16.20 -13.84 -35.07
C LEU A 187 17.14 -13.51 -33.93
N LEU A 188 16.56 -13.14 -32.78
CA LEU A 188 17.29 -12.95 -31.54
C LEU A 188 17.33 -14.29 -30.78
N LEU A 189 18.48 -14.96 -30.82
CA LEU A 189 18.67 -16.22 -30.11
C LEU A 189 18.82 -16.00 -28.61
N LEU A 190 18.09 -16.79 -27.82
CA LEU A 190 18.24 -16.82 -26.38
C LEU A 190 19.49 -17.65 -25.99
N PRO A 191 20.16 -17.32 -24.86
CA PRO A 191 21.24 -18.13 -24.29
C PRO A 191 20.93 -19.63 -24.30
N SER A 192 21.94 -20.46 -24.59
CA SER A 192 21.78 -21.87 -24.99
C SER A 192 21.16 -22.80 -23.94
N ARG A 193 20.89 -22.31 -22.73
CA ARG A 193 20.24 -23.06 -21.65
C ARG A 193 18.76 -22.69 -21.48
N GLN A 194 18.23 -21.76 -22.27
CA GLN A 194 16.84 -21.35 -22.21
C GLN A 194 15.96 -22.22 -23.10
N GLN A 195 15.09 -22.97 -22.44
CA GLN A 195 13.95 -23.72 -22.95
C GLN A 195 12.65 -23.01 -22.54
N VAL A 196 11.50 -23.41 -23.11
CA VAL A 196 10.19 -22.83 -22.73
C VAL A 196 9.94 -23.02 -21.23
N GLN A 197 10.39 -24.16 -20.69
CA GLN A 197 10.32 -24.51 -19.27
C GLN A 197 11.48 -23.96 -18.43
N SER A 198 12.34 -23.10 -18.98
CA SER A 198 13.43 -22.52 -18.20
C SER A 198 12.91 -21.49 -17.20
N PRO A 199 13.64 -21.27 -16.08
CA PRO A 199 13.30 -20.25 -15.13
C PRO A 199 13.18 -18.87 -15.79
N LEU A 200 12.05 -18.22 -15.53
CA LEU A 200 11.76 -16.83 -15.88
C LEU A 200 12.17 -15.93 -14.72
N LEU A 201 12.55 -14.69 -15.04
CA LEU A 201 12.69 -13.64 -14.04
C LEU A 201 11.41 -12.79 -14.06
N VAL A 202 10.76 -12.68 -12.91
CA VAL A 202 9.57 -11.86 -12.74
C VAL A 202 9.98 -10.45 -12.34
N TYR A 203 9.42 -9.47 -13.03
CA TYR A 203 9.54 -8.05 -12.69
C TYR A 203 8.22 -7.52 -12.13
N VAL A 204 8.30 -6.76 -11.04
CA VAL A 204 7.18 -6.02 -10.44
C VAL A 204 7.45 -4.54 -10.64
N GLU A 205 6.60 -3.84 -11.39
CA GLU A 205 6.78 -2.41 -11.71
C GLU A 205 8.22 -2.08 -12.22
N GLY A 206 8.77 -2.97 -13.07
CA GLY A 206 10.10 -2.81 -13.66
C GLY A 206 11.28 -3.20 -12.77
N ARG A 207 11.04 -3.68 -11.54
CA ARG A 207 12.09 -4.17 -10.64
C ARG A 207 12.12 -5.70 -10.58
N PRO A 208 13.31 -6.34 -10.65
CA PRO A 208 13.40 -7.79 -10.57
C PRO A 208 12.97 -8.27 -9.18
N TRP A 209 12.10 -9.29 -9.13
CA TRP A 209 11.46 -9.75 -7.90
C TRP A 209 11.82 -11.21 -7.56
N ALA A 210 11.54 -12.16 -8.45
CA ALA A 210 11.76 -13.58 -8.19
C ALA A 210 12.02 -14.38 -9.46
N HIS A 211 12.71 -15.50 -9.30
CA HIS A 211 12.82 -16.53 -10.33
C HIS A 211 11.67 -17.53 -10.22
N VAL A 212 10.99 -17.77 -11.33
CA VAL A 212 9.83 -18.67 -11.38
C VAL A 212 10.01 -19.73 -12.47
N LEU A 213 9.51 -20.93 -12.22
CA LEU A 213 9.45 -22.01 -13.20
C LEU A 213 8.03 -22.10 -13.76
N PRO A 214 7.84 -22.00 -15.08
CA PRO A 214 6.53 -22.22 -15.67
C PRO A 214 6.21 -23.72 -15.74
N GLU A 215 5.10 -24.10 -15.11
CA GLU A 215 4.42 -25.39 -15.23
C GLU A 215 3.12 -25.19 -16.04
N GLU A 216 2.39 -26.26 -16.37
CA GLU A 216 1.26 -26.21 -17.33
C GLU A 216 0.26 -25.07 -17.06
N ASN A 217 -0.16 -24.91 -15.80
CA ASN A 217 -1.11 -23.86 -15.38
C ASN A 217 -0.61 -22.98 -14.23
N HIS A 218 0.61 -23.18 -13.74
CA HIS A 218 1.12 -22.46 -12.58
C HIS A 218 2.57 -22.01 -12.77
N LEU A 219 2.94 -20.88 -12.16
CA LEU A 219 4.32 -20.46 -11.98
C LEU A 219 4.75 -20.87 -10.58
N LYS A 220 5.76 -21.73 -10.51
CA LYS A 220 6.37 -22.10 -9.23
C LYS A 220 7.48 -21.12 -8.89
N VAL A 221 7.37 -20.46 -7.74
CA VAL A 221 8.43 -19.57 -7.23
C VAL A 221 9.62 -20.43 -6.80
N LEU A 222 10.77 -20.24 -7.45
CA LEU A 222 11.99 -21.00 -7.15
C LEU A 222 12.83 -20.31 -6.08
N ALA A 223 13.05 -19.00 -6.26
CA ALA A 223 13.89 -18.20 -5.38
C ALA A 223 13.58 -16.71 -5.56
N MET A 224 13.79 -15.92 -4.52
CA MET A 224 13.74 -14.46 -4.63
C MET A 224 14.97 -13.94 -5.38
N HIS A 225 14.80 -12.87 -6.15
CA HIS A 225 15.90 -12.27 -6.89
C HIS A 225 16.89 -11.64 -5.90
N THR A 226 18.14 -12.05 -6.00
CA THR A 226 19.24 -11.42 -5.27
C THR A 226 20.12 -10.71 -6.31
N PRO A 227 20.34 -9.39 -6.18
CA PRO A 227 21.21 -8.68 -7.10
C PRO A 227 22.62 -9.28 -7.05
N ALA A 228 23.21 -9.53 -8.21
CA ALA A 228 24.60 -9.98 -8.29
C ALA A 228 25.51 -8.89 -7.69
N PRO A 229 26.62 -9.28 -7.02
CA PRO A 229 27.61 -8.31 -6.55
C PRO A 229 28.11 -7.49 -7.74
N THR A 230 28.13 -6.17 -7.58
CA THR A 230 28.62 -5.23 -8.59
C THR A 230 30.11 -5.47 -8.81
N GLU A 231 30.48 -6.09 -9.94
CA GLU A 231 31.87 -6.17 -10.35
C GLU A 231 32.43 -4.75 -10.59
N PRO A 232 33.71 -4.51 -10.32
CA PRO A 232 34.30 -3.19 -10.45
C PRO A 232 34.09 -2.64 -11.88
N GLU A 233 33.63 -1.40 -11.96
CA GLU A 233 33.43 -0.69 -13.23
C GLU A 233 34.74 -0.66 -14.02
N HIS A 234 34.80 -1.46 -15.09
CA HIS A 234 35.85 -1.32 -16.08
C HIS A 234 35.67 0.04 -16.77
N ALA A 235 36.75 0.80 -16.89
CA ALA A 235 36.72 2.11 -17.55
C ALA A 235 36.16 1.97 -18.97
N LEU A 236 34.97 2.54 -19.19
CA LEU A 236 34.31 2.58 -20.50
C LEU A 236 35.17 3.41 -21.46
N ALA A 237 35.68 2.81 -22.53
CA ALA A 237 36.51 3.51 -23.52
C ALA A 237 35.67 4.25 -24.58
N GLY A 238 34.34 4.09 -24.57
CA GLY A 238 33.41 4.78 -25.46
C GLY A 238 31.96 4.29 -25.31
N LEU A 239 31.00 5.07 -25.81
CA LEU A 239 29.55 4.75 -25.73
C LEU A 239 29.18 3.45 -26.46
N GLU A 240 29.97 3.02 -27.44
CA GLU A 240 29.71 1.80 -28.22
C GLU A 240 29.96 0.51 -27.44
N GLN A 241 30.68 0.59 -26.32
CA GLN A 241 30.97 -0.52 -25.42
C GLN A 241 29.89 -0.73 -24.35
N LEU A 242 28.88 0.16 -24.30
CA LEU A 242 27.77 0.02 -23.38
C LEU A 242 27.03 -1.30 -23.66
N GLN A 243 26.76 -2.08 -22.62
CA GLN A 243 25.91 -3.26 -22.73
C GLN A 243 24.47 -2.87 -22.43
N VAL A 244 23.60 -3.00 -23.43
CA VAL A 244 22.16 -2.80 -23.28
C VAL A 244 21.53 -4.14 -22.93
N GLN A 245 20.80 -4.18 -21.80
CA GLN A 245 20.08 -5.37 -21.38
C GLN A 245 18.78 -5.47 -22.17
N VAL A 246 18.66 -6.51 -22.99
CA VAL A 246 17.43 -6.84 -23.71
C VAL A 246 16.76 -8.04 -23.07
N SER A 247 15.52 -7.86 -22.63
CA SER A 247 14.68 -8.92 -22.10
C SER A 247 13.45 -9.15 -22.96
N PHE A 248 12.88 -10.34 -22.84
CA PHE A 248 11.76 -10.80 -23.64
C PHE A 248 10.60 -11.11 -22.70
N GLU A 249 9.60 -10.24 -22.69
CA GLU A 249 8.39 -10.40 -21.89
C GLU A 249 7.42 -11.34 -22.61
N VAL A 250 7.14 -12.48 -21.96
CA VAL A 250 6.35 -13.60 -22.50
C VAL A 250 4.94 -13.66 -21.95
N GLY A 251 4.67 -12.89 -20.90
CA GLY A 251 3.37 -12.88 -20.25
C GLY A 251 3.30 -11.81 -19.19
N ARG A 252 2.06 -11.41 -18.88
CA ARG A 252 1.75 -10.53 -17.75
C ARG A 252 0.75 -11.23 -16.86
N GLN A 253 0.97 -11.15 -15.56
CA GLN A 253 0.00 -11.54 -14.55
C GLN A 253 -0.31 -10.33 -13.70
N THR A 254 -1.51 -10.28 -13.15
CA THR A 254 -1.87 -9.26 -12.16
C THR A 254 -2.08 -9.95 -10.83
N LEU A 255 -1.36 -9.51 -9.81
CA LEU A 255 -1.45 -10.07 -8.46
C LEU A 255 -1.64 -8.94 -7.47
N ASP A 256 -2.49 -9.13 -6.45
CA ASP A 256 -2.61 -8.13 -5.41
C ASP A 256 -1.37 -8.12 -4.49
N LEU A 257 -1.08 -6.95 -3.92
CA LEU A 257 0.06 -6.74 -3.03
C LEU A 257 0.08 -7.70 -1.84
N GLN A 258 -1.08 -8.12 -1.32
CA GLN A 258 -1.15 -9.00 -0.15
C GLN A 258 -0.73 -10.41 -0.52
N SER A 259 -1.24 -10.92 -1.65
CA SER A 259 -0.82 -12.19 -2.23
C SER A 259 0.67 -12.17 -2.56
N LEU A 260 1.17 -11.10 -3.20
CA LEU A 260 2.59 -10.97 -3.54
C LEU A 260 3.48 -11.03 -2.29
N ALA A 261 3.08 -10.37 -1.22
CA ALA A 261 3.81 -10.33 0.05
C ALA A 261 3.81 -11.67 0.80
N ALA A 262 2.87 -12.56 0.50
CA ALA A 262 2.77 -13.89 1.10
C ALA A 262 3.51 -14.98 0.32
N LEU A 263 4.03 -14.67 -0.88
CA LEU A 263 4.74 -15.64 -1.70
C LEU A 263 6.15 -15.90 -1.18
N GLU A 264 6.51 -17.17 -1.17
CA GLU A 264 7.81 -17.68 -0.73
C GLU A 264 8.34 -18.70 -1.77
N PRO A 265 9.63 -19.05 -1.74
CA PRO A 265 10.13 -20.18 -2.51
C PRO A 265 9.29 -21.44 -2.28
N GLY A 266 8.75 -22.00 -3.35
CA GLY A 266 7.82 -23.14 -3.33
C GLY A 266 6.35 -22.76 -3.56
N SER A 267 5.98 -21.49 -3.44
CA SER A 267 4.61 -21.04 -3.75
C SER A 267 4.26 -21.20 -5.24
N LEU A 268 2.97 -21.40 -5.51
CA LEU A 268 2.41 -21.51 -6.85
C LEU A 268 1.55 -20.27 -7.16
N ILE A 269 1.71 -19.72 -8.36
CA ILE A 269 0.92 -18.61 -8.88
C ILE A 269 0.16 -19.12 -10.11
N ASP A 270 -1.16 -18.95 -10.16
CA ASP A 270 -1.94 -19.37 -11.33
C ASP A 270 -1.57 -18.55 -12.57
N LEU A 271 -1.30 -19.20 -13.69
CA LEU A 271 -1.23 -18.51 -14.99
C LEU A 271 -2.65 -18.26 -15.49
N ALA A 272 -3.02 -17.00 -15.66
CA ALA A 272 -4.25 -16.64 -16.36
C ALA A 272 -4.23 -17.02 -17.86
N CYS A 273 -3.06 -17.13 -18.48
CA CYS A 273 -2.89 -17.48 -19.90
C CYS A 273 -1.56 -18.21 -20.10
N GLY A 274 -1.51 -19.14 -21.05
CA GLY A 274 -0.25 -19.81 -21.44
C GLY A 274 0.80 -18.81 -21.93
N LEU A 275 2.08 -19.21 -21.87
CA LEU A 275 3.23 -18.40 -22.30
C LEU A 275 3.49 -18.48 -23.81
N GLU A 276 2.49 -18.86 -24.59
CA GLU A 276 2.58 -19.05 -26.03
C GLU A 276 2.09 -17.79 -26.75
N GLY A 277 2.81 -17.36 -27.80
CA GLY A 277 2.37 -16.30 -28.70
C GLY A 277 3.35 -15.16 -28.90
N GLU A 278 2.81 -13.95 -29.03
CA GLU A 278 3.56 -12.72 -29.27
C GLU A 278 4.37 -12.32 -28.02
N VAL A 279 5.68 -12.15 -28.21
CA VAL A 279 6.64 -11.79 -27.17
C VAL A 279 7.00 -10.31 -27.32
N ARG A 280 7.01 -9.59 -26.21
CA ARG A 280 7.43 -8.17 -26.19
C ARG A 280 8.92 -8.08 -25.95
N ILE A 281 9.60 -7.30 -26.78
CA ILE A 281 11.03 -7.05 -26.68
C ILE A 281 11.22 -5.77 -25.86
N LEU A 282 11.97 -5.87 -24.77
CA LEU A 282 12.24 -4.77 -23.84
C LEU A 282 13.75 -4.49 -23.80
N ALA A 283 14.16 -3.25 -24.03
CA ALA A 283 15.54 -2.81 -23.82
C ALA A 283 15.59 -1.95 -22.54
N ASN A 284 16.38 -2.37 -21.54
CA ASN A 284 16.41 -1.76 -20.21
C ASN A 284 15.00 -1.52 -19.64
N GLN A 285 14.13 -2.54 -19.74
CA GLN A 285 12.70 -2.50 -19.35
C GLN A 285 11.81 -1.53 -20.15
N ARG A 286 12.32 -0.86 -21.17
CA ARG A 286 11.53 -0.05 -22.10
C ARG A 286 11.10 -0.89 -23.30
N TYR A 287 9.82 -0.85 -23.64
CA TYR A 287 9.28 -1.54 -24.81
C TYR A 287 9.88 -0.98 -26.11
N VAL A 288 10.44 -1.85 -26.95
CA VAL A 288 11.08 -1.50 -28.23
C VAL A 288 10.47 -2.22 -29.44
N GLY A 289 9.70 -3.29 -29.23
CA GLY A 289 9.06 -4.02 -30.33
C GLY A 289 8.37 -5.29 -29.89
N THR A 290 7.80 -6.01 -30.85
CA THR A 290 7.27 -7.36 -30.67
C THR A 290 7.98 -8.36 -31.56
N GLY A 291 7.90 -9.62 -31.16
CA GLY A 291 8.37 -10.75 -31.92
C GLY A 291 7.54 -11.99 -31.65
N GLU A 292 7.83 -13.04 -32.39
CA GLU A 292 7.22 -14.35 -32.22
C GLU A 292 8.25 -15.33 -31.68
N LEU A 293 7.80 -16.17 -30.75
CA LEU A 293 8.64 -17.22 -30.24
C LEU A 293 8.86 -18.29 -31.31
N VAL A 294 10.13 -18.59 -31.60
CA VAL A 294 10.50 -19.62 -32.57
C VAL A 294 11.53 -20.56 -31.98
N ARG A 295 11.39 -21.85 -32.27
CA ARG A 295 12.36 -22.87 -31.91
C ARG A 295 13.17 -23.26 -33.14
N ILE A 296 14.49 -23.08 -33.08
CA ILE A 296 15.40 -23.53 -34.13
C ILE A 296 16.34 -24.56 -33.53
N GLN A 297 16.24 -25.79 -34.03
CA GLN A 297 16.92 -26.96 -33.46
C GLN A 297 16.57 -27.08 -31.97
N ASP A 298 17.57 -26.99 -31.08
CA ASP A 298 17.43 -27.09 -29.62
C ASP A 298 17.50 -25.73 -28.91
N ARG A 299 17.42 -24.61 -29.65
CA ARG A 299 17.46 -23.26 -29.09
C ARG A 299 16.15 -22.52 -29.31
N LEU A 300 15.71 -21.79 -28.29
CA LEU A 300 14.70 -20.76 -28.46
C LEU A 300 15.30 -19.46 -28.99
N GLY A 301 14.51 -18.78 -29.80
CA GLY A 301 14.76 -17.42 -30.22
C GLY A 301 13.46 -16.66 -30.39
N VAL A 302 13.59 -15.34 -30.49
CA VAL A 302 12.49 -14.45 -30.78
C VAL A 302 12.72 -13.88 -32.18
N ARG A 303 11.83 -14.21 -33.11
CA ARG A 303 11.83 -13.60 -34.45
C ARG A 303 11.13 -12.25 -34.35
N VAL A 304 11.84 -11.18 -34.66
CA VAL A 304 11.31 -9.82 -34.59
C VAL A 304 10.21 -9.64 -35.63
N THR A 305 9.00 -9.27 -35.21
CA THR A 305 7.87 -9.03 -36.12
C THR A 305 7.63 -7.54 -36.31
N ARG A 306 7.85 -6.75 -35.25
CA ARG A 306 7.66 -5.30 -35.29
C ARG A 306 8.67 -4.60 -34.40
N LEU A 307 9.24 -3.51 -34.89
CA LEU A 307 10.05 -2.59 -34.09
C LEU A 307 9.36 -1.23 -34.01
N LEU A 308 9.51 -0.56 -32.87
CA LEU A 308 9.20 0.86 -32.78
C LEU A 308 10.27 1.61 -33.57
N ALA A 309 9.85 2.50 -34.48
CA ALA A 309 10.78 3.34 -35.21
C ALA A 309 11.64 4.12 -34.21
N SER A 310 12.95 3.89 -34.23
CA SER A 310 13.90 4.67 -33.44
C SER A 310 13.82 6.11 -33.94
N SER A 311 13.24 6.98 -33.13
CA SER A 311 13.27 8.42 -33.38
C SER A 311 14.66 8.93 -32.95
N ALA A 312 15.69 8.61 -33.74
CA ALA A 312 16.97 9.29 -33.61
C ALA A 312 16.80 10.66 -34.29
N THR A 313 16.71 11.72 -33.48
CA THR A 313 16.98 13.10 -33.91
C THR A 313 18.29 13.53 -33.27
#